data_AF-A0A3D5JH95-F1
#
_entry.id   AF-A0A3D5JH95-F1
#
_cell.length_a   1.000
_cell.length_b   1.000
_cell.length_c   1.000
_cell.angle_alpha   90.00
_cell.angle_beta   90.00
_cell.angle_gamma   90.00
#
_symmetry.space_group_name_H-M   'P 1'
#
loop_
_entity.id
_entity.type
_entity.pdbx_description
1 polymer ?
#
loop_
_entity_poly.entity_id
_entity_poly.type
_entity_poly.pdbx_seq_one_letter_code
_entity_poly.pdbx_strand_id
1 'polypeptide(L)' 'MTLTGTWSYPTAIRFGAGRIAELGDACTAAGISRPLLVTDRGLATLPITERARGMMAAAGLGDAIFAEVDPNPNEINLA' A
#
# COMPACT_ATOMS: atom_id res chain seq x y z
N MET A 1 40.78 6.12 -7.39
CA MET A 1 39.79 7.07 -6.81
C MET A 1 38.72 6.24 -6.13
N THR A 2 38.49 6.45 -4.83
CA THR A 2 37.47 5.74 -4.08
C THR A 2 36.18 6.56 -4.15
N LEU A 3 35.17 6.06 -4.87
CA LEU A 3 33.85 6.68 -4.89
C LEU A 3 33.19 6.50 -3.52
N THR A 4 32.70 7.58 -2.93
CA THR A 4 31.89 7.55 -1.69
C THR A 4 30.59 8.29 -1.95
N GLY A 5 29.49 7.81 -1.38
CA GLY A 5 28.16 8.38 -1.57
C GLY A 5 27.26 8.06 -0.37
N THR A 6 26.43 9.02 0.02
CA THR A 6 25.41 8.84 1.05
C THR A 6 24.09 8.48 0.36
N TRP A 7 23.55 7.29 0.67
CA TRP A 7 22.25 6.86 0.18
C TRP A 7 21.23 6.96 1.31
N SER A 8 20.31 7.92 1.20
CA SER A 8 19.16 8.02 2.10
C SER A 8 17.92 7.55 1.37
N TYR A 9 17.28 6.48 1.87
CA TYR A 9 15.88 6.20 1.56
C TYR A 9 15.05 6.92 2.60
N PRO A 10 14.34 8.02 2.25
CA PRO A 10 13.61 8.82 3.23
C PRO A 10 12.40 8.08 3.83
N THR A 11 12.03 6.93 3.27
CA THR A 11 10.87 6.12 3.68
C THR A 11 11.31 4.75 4.17
N ALA A 12 10.71 4.29 5.26
CA ALA A 12 10.90 2.93 5.76
C ALA A 12 10.34 1.90 4.76
N ILE A 13 11.20 0.97 4.31
CA ILE A 13 10.82 -0.11 3.39
C ILE A 13 10.74 -1.41 4.19
N ARG A 14 9.58 -2.09 4.13
CA ARG A 14 9.40 -3.43 4.69
C ARG A 14 9.43 -4.44 3.56
N PHE A 15 10.48 -5.26 3.50
CA PHE A 15 10.71 -6.21 2.41
C PHE A 15 10.89 -7.64 2.95
N GLY A 16 10.35 -8.62 2.21
CA GLY A 16 10.43 -10.04 2.55
C GLY A 16 9.07 -10.73 2.48
N ALA A 17 9.07 -12.03 2.20
CA ALA A 17 7.86 -12.84 2.17
C ALA A 17 7.15 -12.80 3.54
N GLY A 18 5.83 -12.61 3.53
CA GLY A 18 5.01 -12.56 4.75
C GLY A 18 4.90 -11.19 5.43
N ARG A 19 5.76 -10.22 5.10
CA ARG A 19 5.75 -8.86 5.70
C ARG A 19 4.45 -8.08 5.48
N ILE A 20 3.62 -8.48 4.52
CA ILE A 20 2.27 -7.92 4.31
C ILE A 20 1.36 -8.08 5.55
N ALA A 21 1.65 -9.05 6.43
CA ALA A 21 0.94 -9.21 7.71
C ALA A 21 1.11 -8.00 8.64
N GLU A 22 2.15 -7.19 8.44
CA GLU A 22 2.45 -6.00 9.25
C GLU A 22 1.78 -4.71 8.71
N LEU A 23 0.87 -4.83 7.74
CA LEU A 23 0.24 -3.69 7.07
C LEU A 23 -0.46 -2.74 8.08
N GLY A 24 -1.18 -3.28 9.06
CA GLY A 24 -1.83 -2.48 10.10
C GLY A 24 -0.84 -1.70 10.97
N ASP A 25 0.25 -2.35 11.38
CA ASP A 25 1.33 -1.69 12.14
C ASP A 25 2.02 -0.61 11.32
N ALA A 26 2.17 -0.83 10.01
CA ALA A 26 2.74 0.15 9.09
C ALA A 26 1.84 1.39 8.96
N CYS A 27 0.52 1.21 8.84
CA CYS A 27 -0.45 2.31 8.87
C CYS A 27 -0.36 3.09 10.19
N THR A 28 -0.31 2.39 11.32
CA THR A 28 -0.20 3.01 12.65
C THR A 28 1.08 3.82 12.81
N ALA A 29 2.23 3.26 12.41
CA ALA A 29 3.52 3.94 12.46
C ALA A 29 3.57 5.19 11.56
N ALA A 30 2.78 5.21 10.48
CA ALA A 30 2.62 6.36 9.59
C ALA A 30 1.53 7.36 10.05
N GLY A 31 0.84 7.10 11.16
CA GLY A 31 -0.26 7.95 11.64
C GLY A 31 -1.57 7.82 10.84
N ILE A 32 -1.75 6.73 10.09
CA ILE A 32 -2.93 6.47 9.26
C ILE A 32 -3.97 5.69 10.07
N SER A 33 -5.16 6.27 10.23
CA SER A 33 -6.28 5.66 10.99
C SER A 33 -7.44 5.16 10.12
N ARG A 34 -7.53 5.61 8.86
CA ARG A 34 -8.62 5.24 7.94
C ARG A 34 -8.11 5.17 6.48
N PRO A 35 -7.32 4.14 6.14
CA PRO A 35 -6.72 3.98 4.81
C PRO A 35 -7.77 3.73 3.73
N LEU A 36 -7.47 4.21 2.52
CA LEU A 36 -8.14 3.82 1.28
C LEU A 36 -7.17 2.98 0.46
N LEU A 37 -7.51 1.73 0.16
CA LEU A 37 -6.71 0.89 -0.73
C LEU A 37 -6.95 1.32 -2.17
N VAL A 38 -5.91 1.80 -2.85
CA VAL A 38 -5.97 2.21 -4.26
C VAL A 38 -5.31 1.15 -5.13
N THR A 39 -6.01 0.69 -6.17
CA THR A 39 -5.52 -0.33 -7.10
C THR A 39 -6.21 -0.21 -8.47
N ASP A 40 -5.83 -1.07 -9.42
CA ASP A 40 -6.48 -1.20 -10.72
C ASP A 40 -7.51 -2.35 -10.73
N ARG A 41 -8.37 -2.36 -11.76
CA ARG A 41 -9.46 -3.33 -11.90
C ARG A 41 -8.96 -4.77 -12.04
N GLY A 42 -7.76 -4.96 -12.61
CA GLY A 42 -7.16 -6.27 -12.80
C GLY A 42 -6.70 -6.88 -11.48
N LEU A 43 -6.12 -6.07 -10.59
CA LEU A 43 -5.69 -6.50 -9.27
C LEU A 43 -6.82 -6.55 -8.25
N ALA A 44 -7.90 -5.78 -8.44
CA ALA A 44 -8.98 -5.63 -7.47
C ALA A 44 -9.53 -6.95 -6.91
N THR A 45 -9.66 -7.97 -7.76
CA THR A 45 -10.25 -9.27 -7.40
C THR A 45 -9.22 -10.37 -7.09
N LEU A 46 -7.92 -10.05 -7.17
CA LEU A 46 -6.86 -11.03 -6.95
C LEU A 46 -6.58 -11.25 -5.46
N PRO A 47 -6.06 -12.43 -5.07
CA PRO A 47 -5.79 -12.76 -3.67
C PRO A 47 -4.88 -11.78 -2.93
N ILE A 48 -3.99 -11.07 -3.64
CA ILE A 48 -3.10 -10.08 -3.03
C ILE A 48 -3.88 -8.89 -2.45
N THR A 49 -4.88 -8.41 -3.19
CA THR A 49 -5.73 -7.27 -2.80
C THR A 49 -6.68 -7.68 -1.68
N GLU A 50 -7.32 -8.84 -1.82
CA GLU A 50 -8.20 -9.38 -0.78
C GLU A 50 -7.45 -9.64 0.53
N ARG A 51 -6.19 -10.12 0.45
CA ARG A 51 -5.34 -10.27 1.63
C ARG A 51 -5.01 -8.92 2.27
N ALA A 52 -4.69 -7.88 1.49
CA ALA A 52 -4.44 -6.55 2.03
C ALA A 52 -5.67 -5.96 2.72
N ARG A 53 -6.86 -6.07 2.09
CA ARG A 53 -8.14 -5.67 2.67
C ARG A 53 -8.43 -6.40 3.99
N GLY A 54 -8.26 -7.72 4.01
CA GLY A 54 -8.43 -8.51 5.22
C GLY A 54 -7.49 -8.09 6.36
N MET A 55 -6.23 -7.78 6.07
CA MET A 55 -5.27 -7.31 7.07
C MET A 55 -5.63 -5.93 7.64
N MET A 56 -6.09 -4.99 6.80
CA MET A 56 -6.57 -3.69 7.29
C MET A 56 -7.83 -3.83 8.13
N ALA A 57 -8.79 -4.64 7.70
CA ALA A 57 -10.01 -4.90 8.44
C ALA A 57 -9.73 -5.54 9.81
N ALA A 58 -8.85 -6.54 9.86
CA ALA A 58 -8.42 -7.19 11.10
C ALA A 58 -7.68 -6.24 12.05
N ALA A 59 -6.99 -5.22 11.51
CA ALA A 59 -6.36 -4.16 12.29
C ALA A 59 -7.33 -3.03 12.73
N GLY A 60 -8.63 -3.13 12.42
CA GLY A 60 -9.62 -2.11 12.75
C GLY A 60 -9.56 -0.86 11.89
N LEU A 61 -8.87 -0.91 10.74
CA LEU A 61 -8.67 0.22 9.83
C LEU A 61 -9.76 0.32 8.75
N GLY A 62 -10.64 -0.69 8.65
CA GLY A 62 -11.64 -0.83 7.59
C GLY A 62 -11.10 -1.55 6.36
N ASP A 63 -11.90 -1.56 5.28
CA ASP A 63 -11.63 -2.36 4.07
C ASP A 63 -11.90 -1.57 2.77
N ALA A 64 -11.94 -0.23 2.86
CA ALA A 64 -12.26 0.66 1.75
C ALA A 64 -11.28 0.49 0.59
N ILE A 65 -11.81 0.47 -0.63
CA ILE A 65 -11.05 0.27 -1.86
C ILE A 65 -11.54 1.21 -2.97
N PHE A 66 -10.60 1.73 -3.75
CA PHE A 66 -10.82 2.35 -5.05
C PHE A 66 -10.01 1.57 -6.10
N ALA A 67 -10.70 1.00 -7.08
CA ALA A 67 -10.13 0.05 -8.05
C ALA A 67 -10.13 0.55 -9.49
N GLU A 68 -10.54 1.79 -9.73
CA GLU A 68 -10.79 2.32 -11.08
C GLU A 68 -9.56 3.03 -11.68
N VAL A 69 -8.35 2.69 -11.22
CA VAL A 69 -7.10 3.23 -11.76
C VAL A 69 -6.79 2.60 -13.12
N ASP A 70 -6.56 3.43 -14.13
CA ASP A 70 -6.11 2.99 -15.45
C ASP A 70 -4.58 2.83 -15.53
N PRO A 71 -4.03 2.00 -16.44
CA PRO A 71 -2.58 1.74 -16.54
C PRO A 71 -1.71 2.99 -16.72
N ASN A 72 -2.25 4.03 -17.36
CA ASN A 72 -1.66 5.36 -17.44
C ASN A 72 -2.66 6.34 -16.81
N PRO A 73 -2.60 6.54 -15.49
CA PRO A 73 -3.62 7.31 -14.77
C PRO A 73 -3.64 8.76 -15.25
N ASN A 74 -4.82 9.34 -15.26
CA ASN A 74 -5.07 10.72 -15.67
C ASN A 74 -6.03 11.42 -14.69
N GLU A 75 -6.31 12.70 -14.93
CA GLU A 75 -7.14 13.52 -14.03
C GLU A 75 -8.56 13.00 -13.86
N ILE A 76 -9.10 12.22 -14.80
CA ILE A 76 -10.43 11.58 -14.68
C ILE A 76 -10.42 10.56 -13.54
N ASN A 77 -9.29 9.88 -13.26
CA ASN A 77 -9.21 8.95 -12.13
C ASN A 77 -9.19 9.68 -10.76
N LEU A 78 -8.99 11.01 -10.73
CA LEU A 78 -8.97 11.83 -9.51
C LEU A 78 -10.29 12.57 -9.25
N ALA A 79 -11.19 12.63 -10.24
CA ALA A 79 -12.48 13.31 -10.19
C ALA A 79 -13.54 12.44 -9.49
#